data_AF-A0A519DLA8-F1
#
_entry.id   AF-A0A519DLA8-F1
#
_cell.length_a   1.000
_cell.length_b   1.000
_cell.length_c   1.000
_cell.angle_alpha   90.00
_cell.angle_beta   90.00
_cell.angle_gamma   90.00
#
_symmetry.space_group_name_H-M   'P 1'
#
loop_
_entity.id
_entity.type
_entity.pdbx_description
1 polymer ?
#
loop_
_entity_poly.entity_id
_entity_poly.type
_entity_poly.pdbx_seq_one_letter_code
_entity_poly.pdbx_strand_id
1 'polypeptide(L)'
;MVDLNTAMQAARAENRHKKRSGDDRKARPGGKLGVENFDPKDHVEKEVADTISMWLVITFGTLISLIMRYVMMPGMDGPKSVLWFLPLTLVAIVPSLHKVLVPEPYKSRYTLGNWFRAAMLFIFTWLALSFILINPPIGDIGAPDIAGKMTVVIVDGEDILIDNDNLSSKSLSFTLDRNGSSGEAWMVFYINDNTDPSLATINLTSLLDAPGETTQELAGGDVDDYSNCTTIIDGLRESQQNAIKKHYYDACVAINLGVLQAGDYHLTVTLSEDGDPWVNTRVIEYDLTVV
;
A
#
# COMPACT_ATOMS: atom_id res chain seq x y z
N MET A 1 -21.86 39.12 -68.41
CA MET A 1 -21.60 39.95 -67.22
C MET A 1 -22.93 40.51 -66.76
N VAL A 2 -23.26 40.37 -65.47
CA VAL A 2 -24.49 40.93 -64.90
C VAL A 2 -24.21 42.38 -64.50
N ASP A 3 -24.99 43.33 -65.01
CA ASP A 3 -24.82 44.75 -64.71
C ASP A 3 -25.06 45.04 -63.23
N LEU A 4 -24.19 45.88 -62.67
CA LEU A 4 -24.19 46.27 -61.26
C LEU A 4 -25.55 46.85 -60.81
N ASN A 5 -26.25 47.52 -61.71
CA ASN A 5 -27.58 48.09 -61.46
C ASN A 5 -28.67 47.02 -61.29
N THR A 6 -28.55 45.91 -62.02
CA THR A 6 -29.46 44.76 -61.93
C THR A 6 -29.25 43.99 -60.61
N ALA A 7 -27.98 43.83 -60.19
CA ALA A 7 -27.65 43.24 -58.90
C ALA A 7 -28.13 44.10 -57.72
N MET A 8 -28.03 45.44 -57.83
CA MET A 8 -28.46 46.36 -56.78
C MET A 8 -30.00 46.47 -56.66
N GLN A 9 -30.74 46.30 -57.77
CA GLN A 9 -32.19 46.21 -57.73
C GLN A 9 -32.68 44.88 -57.13
N ALA A 10 -32.01 43.77 -57.41
CA ALA A 10 -32.31 42.47 -56.81
C ALA A 10 -32.11 42.47 -55.28
N ALA A 11 -31.00 43.06 -54.79
CA ALA A 11 -30.72 43.18 -53.35
C ALA A 11 -31.71 44.11 -52.61
N ARG A 12 -32.25 45.13 -53.29
CA ARG A 12 -33.29 46.01 -52.72
C ARG A 12 -34.68 45.36 -52.72
N ALA A 13 -34.98 44.50 -53.69
CA ALA A 13 -36.23 43.73 -53.72
C ALA A 13 -36.25 42.65 -52.61
N GLU A 14 -35.12 41.99 -52.35
CA GLU A 14 -34.98 40.97 -51.30
C GLU A 14 -35.18 41.55 -49.89
N ASN A 15 -34.64 42.75 -49.63
CA ASN A 15 -34.82 43.43 -48.34
C ASN A 15 -36.25 43.93 -48.07
N ARG A 16 -37.06 44.17 -49.12
CA ARG A 16 -38.47 44.54 -48.95
C ARG A 16 -39.35 43.35 -48.63
N HIS A 17 -39.02 42.14 -49.10
CA HIS A 17 -39.84 40.96 -48.85
C HIS A 17 -39.73 40.44 -47.41
N LYS A 18 -38.61 40.68 -46.74
CA LYS A 18 -38.35 40.22 -45.36
C LYS A 18 -39.07 41.02 -44.27
N LYS A 19 -39.65 42.19 -44.59
CA LYS A 19 -40.27 43.10 -43.62
C LYS A 19 -41.79 42.98 -43.51
N ARG A 20 -42.44 42.07 -44.25
CA ARG A 20 -43.92 42.07 -44.39
C ARG A 20 -44.67 40.78 -44.00
N SER A 21 -44.02 39.79 -43.39
CA SER A 21 -44.74 38.64 -42.82
C SER A 21 -44.58 38.65 -41.30
N GLY A 22 -45.60 39.12 -40.60
CA GLY A 22 -45.79 38.79 -39.19
C GLY A 22 -46.01 37.28 -39.09
N ASP A 23 -45.04 36.57 -38.53
CA ASP A 23 -45.16 35.16 -38.21
C ASP A 23 -44.60 34.96 -36.80
N ASP A 24 -45.49 34.55 -35.91
CA ASP A 24 -45.30 34.25 -34.49
C ASP A 24 -44.49 32.95 -34.32
N ARG A 25 -43.28 32.90 -34.88
CA ARG A 25 -42.35 31.79 -34.67
C ARG A 25 -41.40 32.15 -33.55
N LYS A 26 -41.57 31.47 -32.41
CA LYS A 26 -40.61 31.39 -31.30
C LYS A 26 -39.18 31.39 -31.84
N ALA A 27 -38.44 32.43 -31.46
CA ALA A 27 -37.02 32.56 -31.78
C ALA A 27 -36.28 31.28 -31.34
N ARG A 28 -35.55 30.67 -32.28
CA ARG A 28 -34.63 29.58 -31.97
C ARG A 28 -33.59 30.09 -30.95
N PRO A 29 -33.25 29.32 -29.90
CA PRO A 29 -32.24 29.72 -28.93
C PRO A 29 -30.87 29.59 -29.59
N GLY A 30 -30.43 30.66 -30.24
CA GLY A 30 -29.15 30.67 -30.97
C GLY A 30 -28.83 32.02 -31.61
N GLY A 31 -29.53 33.09 -31.23
CA GLY A 31 -29.42 34.42 -31.82
C GLY A 31 -28.91 35.43 -30.81
N LYS A 32 -27.67 35.24 -30.33
CA LYS A 32 -26.72 36.23 -29.78
C LYS A 32 -25.58 35.44 -29.12
N LEU A 33 -24.71 34.85 -29.94
CA LEU A 33 -23.33 34.56 -29.54
C LEU A 33 -22.57 35.90 -29.54
N GLY A 34 -23.01 36.82 -28.68
CA GLY A 34 -22.11 37.84 -28.19
C GLY A 34 -21.21 37.13 -27.20
N VAL A 35 -19.90 37.28 -27.35
CA VAL A 35 -19.01 37.07 -26.21
C VAL A 35 -19.59 37.93 -25.11
N GLU A 36 -20.10 37.33 -24.04
CA GLU A 36 -20.63 38.08 -22.91
C GLU A 36 -19.53 39.06 -22.49
N ASN A 37 -19.87 40.35 -22.32
CA ASN A 37 -18.86 41.33 -21.96
C ASN A 37 -18.21 40.86 -20.65
N PHE A 38 -16.90 40.63 -20.68
CA PHE A 38 -16.14 40.15 -19.53
C PHE A 38 -16.32 41.11 -18.35
N ASP A 39 -17.09 40.69 -17.34
CA ASP A 39 -17.19 41.42 -16.07
C ASP A 39 -16.22 40.80 -15.07
N PRO A 40 -15.10 41.48 -14.73
CA PRO A 40 -14.11 40.95 -13.82
C PRO A 40 -14.67 40.59 -12.44
N LYS A 41 -15.74 41.25 -11.96
CA LYS A 41 -16.32 40.97 -10.65
C LYS A 41 -17.11 39.67 -10.65
N ASP A 42 -17.96 39.47 -11.66
CA ASP A 42 -18.71 38.22 -11.83
C ASP A 42 -17.78 37.03 -12.06
N HIS A 43 -16.68 37.23 -12.80
CA HIS A 43 -15.66 36.20 -12.99
C HIS A 43 -14.99 35.82 -11.66
N VAL A 44 -14.55 36.79 -10.86
CA VAL A 44 -13.91 36.51 -9.56
C VAL A 44 -14.87 35.78 -8.62
N GLU A 45 -16.13 36.21 -8.53
CA GLU A 45 -17.12 35.54 -7.68
C GLU A 45 -17.40 34.11 -8.11
N LYS A 46 -17.40 33.84 -9.42
CA LYS A 46 -17.53 32.48 -9.97
C LYS A 46 -16.33 31.60 -9.61
N GLU A 47 -15.11 32.10 -9.76
CA GLU A 47 -13.89 31.35 -9.41
C GLU A 47 -13.85 31.05 -7.90
N VAL A 48 -14.31 31.99 -7.06
CA VAL A 48 -14.45 31.76 -5.61
C VAL A 48 -15.49 30.68 -5.31
N ALA A 49 -16.66 30.72 -5.97
CA ALA A 49 -17.70 29.70 -5.81
C ALA A 49 -17.19 28.30 -6.20
N ASP A 50 -16.49 28.20 -7.34
CA ASP A 50 -15.90 26.96 -7.82
C ASP A 50 -14.83 26.46 -6.83
N THR A 51 -13.98 27.35 -6.30
CA THR A 51 -12.94 27.01 -5.32
C THR A 51 -13.54 26.48 -4.01
N ILE A 52 -14.57 27.12 -3.47
CA ILE A 52 -15.27 26.67 -2.26
C ILE A 52 -15.87 25.27 -2.49
N SER A 53 -16.51 25.07 -3.64
CA SER A 53 -17.06 23.75 -4.00
C SER A 53 -15.98 22.69 -4.13
N MET A 54 -14.79 23.02 -4.65
CA MET A 54 -13.67 22.08 -4.76
C MET A 54 -13.16 21.64 -3.39
N TRP A 55 -12.91 22.58 -2.49
CA TRP A 55 -12.42 22.27 -1.13
C TRP A 55 -13.43 21.47 -0.32
N LEU A 56 -14.72 21.80 -0.42
CA LEU A 56 -15.80 21.05 0.21
C LEU A 56 -15.77 19.58 -0.22
N VAL A 57 -15.62 19.33 -1.51
CA VAL A 57 -15.58 17.98 -2.06
C VAL A 57 -14.32 17.21 -1.68
N ILE A 58 -13.15 17.86 -1.70
CA ILE A 58 -11.89 17.25 -1.28
C ILE A 58 -11.97 16.83 0.19
N THR A 59 -12.49 17.72 1.04
CA THR A 59 -12.69 17.45 2.47
C THR A 59 -13.65 16.28 2.66
N PHE A 60 -14.77 16.29 1.94
CA PHE A 60 -15.76 15.21 1.98
C PHE A 60 -15.17 13.88 1.51
N GLY A 61 -14.44 13.84 0.39
CA GLY A 61 -13.77 12.64 -0.11
C GLY A 61 -12.73 12.10 0.87
N THR A 62 -11.99 12.98 1.54
CA THR A 62 -11.01 12.62 2.57
C THR A 62 -11.68 11.99 3.79
N LEU A 63 -12.73 12.63 4.31
CA LEU A 63 -13.51 12.09 5.43
C LEU A 63 -14.11 10.72 5.10
N ILE A 64 -14.71 10.57 3.92
CA ILE A 64 -15.27 9.28 3.50
C ILE A 64 -14.18 8.22 3.36
N SER A 65 -13.01 8.54 2.81
CA SER A 65 -11.91 7.59 2.68
C SER A 65 -11.41 7.09 4.04
N LEU A 66 -11.27 7.99 5.03
CA LEU A 66 -10.90 7.63 6.40
C LEU A 66 -11.99 6.79 7.09
N ILE A 67 -13.27 7.15 6.93
CA ILE A 67 -14.39 6.37 7.48
C ILE A 67 -14.42 4.97 6.86
N MET A 68 -14.22 4.86 5.54
CA MET A 68 -14.20 3.56 4.87
C MET A 68 -13.06 2.67 5.39
N ARG A 69 -11.87 3.23 5.61
CA ARG A 69 -10.69 2.49 6.07
C ARG A 69 -10.74 2.14 7.56
N TYR A 70 -11.03 3.09 8.43
CA TYR A 70 -10.85 2.91 9.88
C TYR A 70 -12.13 2.59 10.64
N VAL A 71 -13.31 2.82 10.04
CA VAL A 71 -14.60 2.55 10.69
C VAL A 71 -15.32 1.39 10.01
N MET A 72 -15.46 1.44 8.68
CA MET A 72 -16.23 0.41 7.95
C MET A 72 -15.45 -0.89 7.81
N MET A 73 -14.21 -0.87 7.28
CA MET A 73 -13.45 -2.11 7.04
C MET A 73 -13.27 -2.98 8.31
N PRO A 74 -12.88 -2.43 9.49
CA PRO A 74 -12.69 -3.26 10.68
C PRO A 74 -13.99 -3.83 11.24
N GLY A 75 -15.12 -3.15 11.02
CA GLY A 75 -16.44 -3.55 11.54
C GLY A 75 -17.26 -4.41 10.57
N MET A 76 -16.70 -4.84 9.43
CA MET A 76 -17.45 -5.53 8.39
C MET A 76 -17.05 -7.00 8.25
N ASP A 77 -17.95 -7.90 8.67
CA ASP A 77 -17.92 -9.33 8.30
C ASP A 77 -18.64 -9.63 6.96
N GLY A 78 -19.22 -8.59 6.33
CA GLY A 78 -20.08 -8.68 5.16
C GLY A 78 -19.39 -8.54 3.80
N PRO A 79 -20.16 -8.43 2.70
CA PRO A 79 -19.60 -8.34 1.35
C PRO A 79 -18.78 -7.06 1.15
N LYS A 80 -17.50 -7.25 0.81
CA LYS A 80 -16.51 -6.18 0.58
C LYS A 80 -16.86 -5.22 -0.57
N SER A 81 -17.85 -5.56 -1.40
CA SER A 81 -18.32 -4.70 -2.50
C SER A 81 -18.94 -3.38 -2.02
N VAL A 82 -19.52 -3.35 -0.82
CA VAL A 82 -20.13 -2.15 -0.23
C VAL A 82 -19.11 -1.02 -0.09
N LEU A 83 -17.85 -1.33 0.18
CA LEU A 83 -16.76 -0.35 0.32
C LEU A 83 -16.51 0.46 -0.96
N TRP A 84 -16.87 -0.09 -2.13
CA TRP A 84 -16.72 0.56 -3.42
C TRP A 84 -18.02 1.23 -3.88
N PHE A 85 -19.16 0.58 -3.65
CA PHE A 85 -20.45 1.11 -4.08
C PHE A 85 -20.92 2.29 -3.23
N LEU A 86 -20.68 2.27 -1.92
CA LEU A 86 -21.18 3.31 -1.02
C LEU A 86 -20.56 4.69 -1.34
N PRO A 87 -19.24 4.84 -1.52
CA PRO A 87 -18.69 6.13 -1.95
C PRO A 87 -19.24 6.59 -3.30
N LEU A 88 -19.45 5.69 -4.26
CA LEU A 88 -20.05 6.05 -5.55
C LEU A 88 -21.48 6.58 -5.40
N THR A 89 -22.30 6.03 -4.50
CA THR A 89 -23.66 6.54 -4.28
C THR A 89 -23.68 7.89 -3.55
N LEU A 90 -22.66 8.20 -2.73
CA LEU A 90 -22.54 9.50 -2.05
C LEU A 90 -22.38 10.69 -3.00
N VAL A 91 -22.00 10.47 -4.26
CA VAL A 91 -21.99 11.50 -5.32
C VAL A 91 -23.36 12.19 -5.47
N ALA A 92 -24.45 11.44 -5.26
CA ALA A 92 -25.81 11.99 -5.33
C ALA A 92 -26.10 13.03 -4.23
N ILE A 93 -25.35 13.01 -3.13
CA ILE A 93 -25.53 13.92 -1.98
C ILE A 93 -24.74 15.22 -2.16
N VAL A 94 -23.75 15.26 -3.05
CA VAL A 94 -22.89 16.45 -3.28
C VAL A 94 -23.70 17.74 -3.55
N PRO A 95 -24.77 17.76 -4.38
CA PRO A 95 -25.59 18.95 -4.56
C PRO A 95 -26.27 19.44 -3.28
N SER A 96 -26.73 18.49 -2.46
CA SER A 96 -27.38 18.80 -1.17
C SER A 96 -26.37 19.37 -0.20
N LEU A 97 -25.18 18.78 -0.13
CA LEU A 97 -24.08 19.24 0.70
C LEU A 97 -23.67 20.69 0.33
N HIS A 98 -23.54 20.97 -0.97
CA HIS A 98 -23.24 22.33 -1.46
C HIS A 98 -24.31 23.35 -1.05
N LYS A 99 -25.61 23.01 -1.21
CA LYS A 99 -26.71 23.91 -0.86
C LYS A 99 -26.81 24.23 0.64
N VAL A 100 -26.32 23.33 1.49
CA VAL A 100 -26.36 23.49 2.95
C VAL A 100 -25.12 24.24 3.46
N LEU A 101 -23.94 23.91 2.96
CA LEU A 101 -22.67 24.42 3.52
C LEU A 101 -22.17 25.70 2.84
N VAL A 102 -22.53 25.96 1.59
CA VAL A 102 -22.04 27.15 0.87
C VAL A 102 -22.94 28.35 1.15
N PRO A 103 -22.38 29.48 1.63
CA PRO A 103 -23.17 30.69 1.90
C PRO A 103 -23.57 31.43 0.60
N GLU A 104 -24.56 32.30 0.72
CA GLU A 104 -24.87 33.29 -0.32
C GLU A 104 -23.76 34.35 -0.40
N PRO A 105 -23.43 34.88 -1.60
CA PRO A 105 -24.13 34.71 -2.88
C PRO A 105 -23.75 33.45 -3.68
N TYR A 106 -22.67 32.77 -3.31
CA TYR A 106 -22.05 31.68 -4.09
C TYR A 106 -22.95 30.45 -4.27
N LYS A 107 -23.81 30.15 -3.29
CA LYS A 107 -24.80 29.06 -3.33
C LYS A 107 -25.65 29.03 -4.60
N SER A 108 -26.06 30.20 -5.08
CA SER A 108 -26.99 30.35 -6.22
C SER A 108 -26.35 30.06 -7.58
N ARG A 109 -25.01 30.10 -7.67
CA ARG A 109 -24.25 29.90 -8.90
C ARG A 109 -23.94 28.43 -9.18
N TYR A 110 -24.35 27.51 -8.29
CA TYR A 110 -24.12 26.08 -8.48
C TYR A 110 -25.00 25.50 -9.59
N THR A 111 -24.35 25.11 -10.69
CA THR A 111 -25.01 24.53 -11.87
C THR A 111 -24.76 23.02 -11.97
N LEU A 112 -25.44 22.38 -12.91
CA LEU A 112 -25.22 20.97 -13.23
C LEU A 112 -23.79 20.69 -13.71
N GLY A 113 -23.16 21.64 -14.41
CA GLY A 113 -21.75 21.54 -14.81
C GLY A 113 -20.80 21.50 -13.61
N ASN A 114 -21.08 22.32 -12.59
CA ASN A 114 -20.32 22.32 -11.35
C ASN A 114 -20.50 21.01 -10.58
N TRP A 115 -21.70 20.44 -10.58
CA TRP A 115 -21.94 19.12 -10.00
C TRP A 115 -21.13 18.02 -10.68
N PHE A 116 -21.09 17.98 -12.02
CA PHE A 116 -20.33 16.96 -12.71
C PHE A 116 -18.82 17.06 -12.39
N ARG A 117 -18.27 18.28 -12.38
CA ARG A 117 -16.87 18.52 -12.01
C ARG A 117 -16.59 18.12 -10.55
N ALA A 118 -17.48 18.50 -9.64
CA ALA A 118 -17.43 18.13 -8.23
C ALA A 118 -17.52 16.61 -8.02
N ALA A 119 -18.41 15.92 -8.75
CA ALA A 119 -18.54 14.46 -8.70
C ALA A 119 -17.24 13.76 -9.13
N MET A 120 -16.63 14.19 -10.24
CA MET A 120 -15.35 13.65 -10.70
C MET A 120 -14.24 13.90 -9.69
N LEU A 121 -14.15 15.12 -9.14
CA LEU A 121 -13.17 15.46 -8.12
C LEU A 121 -13.35 14.61 -6.84
N PHE A 122 -14.59 14.40 -6.40
CA PHE A 122 -14.90 13.52 -5.27
C PHE A 122 -14.41 12.10 -5.53
N ILE A 123 -14.79 11.51 -6.67
CA ILE A 123 -14.44 10.13 -7.02
C ILE A 123 -12.92 9.97 -7.08
N PHE A 124 -12.21 10.88 -7.74
CA PHE A 124 -10.74 10.79 -7.83
C PHE A 124 -10.05 11.02 -6.49
N THR A 125 -10.53 11.96 -5.67
CA THR A 125 -9.96 12.18 -4.33
C THR A 125 -10.15 10.96 -3.46
N TRP A 126 -11.37 10.42 -3.43
CA TRP A 126 -11.69 9.22 -2.67
C TRP A 126 -10.89 8.00 -3.18
N LEU A 127 -10.80 7.78 -4.49
CA LEU A 127 -10.02 6.68 -5.06
C LEU A 127 -8.53 6.81 -4.73
N ALA A 128 -7.95 7.99 -4.94
CA ALA A 128 -6.53 8.25 -4.67
C ALA A 128 -6.20 7.99 -3.19
N LEU A 129 -6.99 8.56 -2.28
CA LEU A 129 -6.80 8.36 -0.84
C LEU A 129 -7.07 6.91 -0.44
N SER A 130 -8.06 6.26 -1.04
CA SER A 130 -8.32 4.84 -0.77
C SER A 130 -7.16 3.98 -1.24
N PHE A 131 -6.52 4.27 -2.37
CA PHE A 131 -5.30 3.54 -2.77
C PHE A 131 -4.13 3.80 -1.82
N ILE A 132 -3.96 5.05 -1.37
CA ILE A 132 -2.94 5.41 -0.36
C ILE A 132 -3.20 4.70 0.98
N LEU A 133 -4.47 4.46 1.33
CA LEU A 133 -4.87 3.84 2.59
C LEU A 133 -5.00 2.32 2.53
N ILE A 134 -5.37 1.74 1.38
CA ILE A 134 -5.61 0.29 1.21
C ILE A 134 -4.31 -0.49 1.29
N ASN A 135 -3.32 -0.01 0.54
CA ASN A 135 -1.96 -0.48 0.59
C ASN A 135 -1.19 0.66 1.25
N PRO A 136 -0.53 0.51 2.42
CA PRO A 136 0.36 1.55 2.93
C PRO A 136 1.70 1.47 2.17
N PRO A 137 1.96 2.21 1.07
CA PRO A 137 3.09 1.97 0.17
C PRO A 137 3.93 3.24 0.05
N ILE A 138 4.16 3.92 1.18
CA ILE A 138 5.21 4.96 1.29
C ILE A 138 6.17 4.60 2.43
N GLY A 139 5.76 3.75 3.38
CA GLY A 139 6.69 2.82 4.02
C GLY A 139 6.69 1.54 3.20
N ASP A 140 7.82 1.18 2.61
CA ASP A 140 8.08 -0.18 2.15
C ASP A 140 8.02 -1.07 3.39
N ILE A 141 6.84 -1.58 3.78
CA ILE A 141 6.68 -2.47 4.94
C ILE A 141 6.42 -3.86 4.40
N GLY A 142 7.50 -4.48 3.89
CA GLY A 142 7.53 -5.89 3.55
C GLY A 142 7.54 -6.76 4.82
N ALA A 143 7.24 -8.05 4.66
CA ALA A 143 7.40 -8.99 5.77
C ALA A 143 8.86 -9.05 6.24
N PRO A 144 9.10 -9.26 7.55
CA PRO A 144 10.44 -9.48 8.06
C PRO A 144 11.14 -10.59 7.26
N ASP A 145 12.44 -10.40 7.01
CA ASP A 145 13.27 -11.33 6.26
C ASP A 145 14.56 -11.63 7.02
N ILE A 146 15.29 -12.62 6.55
CA ILE A 146 16.65 -12.89 6.98
C ILE A 146 17.59 -12.02 6.15
N ALA A 147 18.30 -11.11 6.82
CA ALA A 147 19.06 -10.02 6.20
C ALA A 147 20.25 -10.53 5.37
N GLY A 148 20.88 -11.61 5.83
CA GLY A 148 22.14 -12.13 5.31
C GLY A 148 22.08 -13.64 5.03
N LYS A 149 23.09 -14.36 5.54
CA LYS A 149 23.09 -15.82 5.53
C LYS A 149 22.67 -16.34 6.90
N MET A 150 21.87 -17.40 6.90
CA MET A 150 21.65 -18.22 8.07
C MET A 150 22.72 -19.31 8.12
N THR A 151 23.09 -19.73 9.32
CA THR A 151 24.02 -20.83 9.52
C THR A 151 23.67 -21.64 10.77
N VAL A 152 24.20 -22.86 10.83
CA VAL A 152 24.13 -23.72 12.01
C VAL A 152 25.56 -23.98 12.49
N VAL A 153 25.77 -23.81 13.79
CA VAL A 153 27.07 -23.98 14.45
C VAL A 153 26.95 -24.98 15.59
N ILE A 154 28.05 -25.62 15.96
CA ILE A 154 28.13 -26.44 17.17
C ILE A 154 28.87 -25.64 18.23
N VAL A 155 28.26 -25.51 19.41
CA VAL A 155 28.89 -24.89 20.58
C VAL A 155 29.30 -26.00 21.54
N ASP A 156 30.60 -26.19 21.71
CA ASP A 156 31.20 -27.19 22.61
C ASP A 156 32.10 -26.48 23.64
N GLY A 157 31.49 -26.02 24.74
CA GLY A 157 32.18 -25.18 25.71
C GLY A 157 32.50 -23.80 25.16
N GLU A 158 33.80 -23.46 25.04
CA GLU A 158 34.27 -22.20 24.47
C GLU A 158 34.52 -22.28 22.95
N ASP A 159 34.54 -23.50 22.39
CA ASP A 159 34.81 -23.70 20.97
C ASP A 159 33.52 -23.64 20.14
N ILE A 160 33.55 -22.83 19.08
CA ILE A 160 32.46 -22.73 18.09
C ILE A 160 32.92 -23.35 16.78
N LEU A 161 32.26 -24.44 16.39
CA LEU A 161 32.55 -25.18 15.17
C LEU A 161 31.50 -24.83 14.12
N ILE A 162 31.97 -24.50 12.91
CA ILE A 162 31.14 -24.18 11.77
C ILE A 162 31.73 -24.82 10.51
N ASP A 163 30.86 -25.41 9.70
CA ASP A 163 31.26 -25.87 8.38
C ASP A 163 31.39 -24.67 7.44
N ASN A 164 32.54 -24.54 6.77
CA ASN A 164 32.78 -23.44 5.84
C ASN A 164 31.84 -23.50 4.63
N ASP A 165 31.35 -24.69 4.26
CA ASP A 165 30.44 -24.86 3.14
C ASP A 165 29.04 -24.29 3.44
N ASN A 166 28.63 -24.28 4.72
CA ASN A 166 27.36 -23.67 5.18
C ASN A 166 27.32 -22.15 4.98
N LEU A 167 28.47 -21.50 4.85
CA LEU A 167 28.57 -20.05 4.57
C LEU A 167 28.87 -19.76 3.10
N SER A 168 29.02 -20.77 2.24
CA SER A 168 29.48 -20.58 0.85
C SER A 168 28.34 -20.23 -0.11
N SER A 169 27.13 -20.76 0.10
CA SER A 169 26.01 -20.61 -0.85
C SER A 169 24.72 -20.11 -0.19
N LYS A 170 23.78 -19.55 -0.99
CA LYS A 170 22.41 -19.24 -0.54
C LYS A 170 21.54 -20.52 -0.50
N SER A 171 22.13 -21.68 -0.21
CA SER A 171 21.37 -22.92 -0.17
C SER A 171 20.47 -22.91 1.04
N LEU A 172 19.23 -23.34 0.84
CA LEU A 172 18.31 -23.68 1.94
C LEU A 172 18.68 -25.04 2.56
N SER A 173 19.85 -25.58 2.23
CA SER A 173 20.37 -26.85 2.74
C SER A 173 21.72 -26.65 3.43
N PHE A 174 21.86 -27.22 4.62
CA PHE A 174 23.05 -27.15 5.46
C PHE A 174 23.52 -28.54 5.83
N THR A 175 24.83 -28.70 6.02
CA THR A 175 25.42 -29.93 6.53
C THR A 175 26.13 -29.64 7.84
N LEU A 176 25.84 -30.42 8.87
CA LEU A 176 26.43 -30.30 10.18
C LEU A 176 27.25 -31.56 10.46
N ASP A 177 28.55 -31.50 10.20
CA ASP A 177 29.50 -32.55 10.60
C ASP A 177 29.83 -32.36 12.09
N ARG A 178 29.44 -33.33 12.91
CA ARG A 178 29.73 -33.28 14.34
C ARG A 178 31.21 -33.51 14.65
N ASN A 179 31.96 -34.18 13.78
CA ASN A 179 33.37 -34.54 13.96
C ASN A 179 33.71 -35.05 15.37
N GLY A 180 32.80 -35.82 15.97
CA GLY A 180 32.93 -36.37 17.34
C GLY A 180 32.61 -35.42 18.50
N SER A 181 32.18 -34.17 18.24
CA SER A 181 31.76 -33.22 19.27
C SER A 181 30.41 -33.60 19.90
N SER A 182 30.34 -33.46 21.22
CA SER A 182 29.12 -33.61 22.01
C SER A 182 28.34 -32.31 22.21
N GLY A 183 28.81 -31.21 21.61
CA GLY A 183 28.22 -29.87 21.74
C GLY A 183 26.77 -29.77 21.24
N GLU A 184 26.13 -28.68 21.63
CA GLU A 184 24.77 -28.35 21.20
C GLU A 184 24.80 -27.62 19.85
N ALA A 185 23.85 -27.92 18.99
CA ALA A 185 23.70 -27.22 17.71
C ALA A 185 22.89 -25.93 17.91
N TRP A 186 23.37 -24.84 17.33
CA TRP A 186 22.72 -23.52 17.38
C TRP A 186 22.50 -23.00 15.98
N MET A 187 21.29 -22.55 15.69
CA MET A 187 20.96 -21.82 14.47
C MET A 187 21.16 -20.33 14.71
N VAL A 188 21.90 -19.67 13.82
CA VAL A 188 22.25 -18.25 13.96
C VAL A 188 21.99 -17.50 12.66
N PHE A 189 21.29 -16.37 12.76
CA PHE A 189 20.99 -15.49 11.64
C PHE A 189 20.64 -14.08 12.12
N TYR A 190 20.51 -13.17 11.17
CA TYR A 190 20.05 -11.81 11.40
C TYR A 190 18.71 -11.57 10.69
N ILE A 191 17.79 -10.90 11.37
CA ILE A 191 16.50 -10.49 10.83
C ILE A 191 16.57 -9.03 10.42
N ASN A 192 16.13 -8.73 9.20
CA ASN A 192 15.88 -7.38 8.75
C ASN A 192 14.38 -7.11 8.67
N ASP A 193 14.02 -5.92 9.08
CA ASP A 193 12.69 -5.37 8.94
C ASP A 193 12.79 -3.88 8.59
N ASN A 194 11.74 -3.34 7.98
CA ASN A 194 11.66 -1.93 7.58
C ASN A 194 11.25 -1.01 8.75
N THR A 195 10.66 -1.59 9.80
CA THR A 195 10.26 -0.92 11.03
C THR A 195 11.31 -1.15 12.12
N ASP A 196 11.13 -2.17 12.94
CA ASP A 196 12.02 -2.57 14.02
C ASP A 196 12.06 -4.11 14.10
N PRO A 197 13.18 -4.76 13.71
CA PRO A 197 13.25 -6.21 13.65
C PRO A 197 13.11 -6.89 15.03
N SER A 198 13.26 -6.16 16.14
CA SER A 198 13.04 -6.73 17.49
C SER A 198 11.56 -6.95 17.81
N LEU A 199 10.65 -6.26 17.12
CA LEU A 199 9.20 -6.40 17.31
C LEU A 199 8.59 -7.55 16.50
N ALA A 200 9.37 -8.15 15.59
CA ALA A 200 8.93 -9.32 14.86
C ALA A 200 8.81 -10.52 15.81
N THR A 201 7.82 -11.37 15.56
CA THR A 201 7.65 -12.65 16.24
C THR A 201 8.26 -13.75 15.38
N ILE A 202 8.97 -14.67 16.01
CA ILE A 202 9.56 -15.85 15.39
C ILE A 202 8.95 -17.13 15.95
N ASN A 203 8.73 -18.10 15.06
CA ASN A 203 8.44 -19.49 15.43
C ASN A 203 9.35 -20.41 14.60
N LEU A 204 10.12 -21.28 15.27
CA LEU A 204 10.96 -22.29 14.64
C LEU A 204 10.44 -23.68 15.01
N THR A 205 10.16 -24.47 13.99
CA THR A 205 9.83 -25.89 14.15
C THR A 205 10.82 -26.79 13.43
N SER A 206 11.14 -27.94 14.00
CA SER A 206 11.97 -28.98 13.39
C SER A 206 11.21 -30.30 13.21
N LEU A 207 11.46 -30.99 12.11
CA LEU A 207 10.98 -32.33 11.85
C LEU A 207 12.17 -33.21 11.44
N LEU A 208 12.43 -34.28 12.18
CA LEU A 208 13.36 -35.33 11.76
C LEU A 208 12.68 -36.19 10.68
N ASP A 209 13.33 -36.39 9.54
CA ASP A 209 12.82 -37.24 8.45
C ASP A 209 13.03 -38.73 8.76
N ALA A 210 12.30 -39.20 9.77
CA ALA A 210 12.28 -40.60 10.16
C ALA A 210 10.84 -41.10 10.44
N PRO A 211 10.56 -42.41 10.23
CA PRO A 211 9.20 -42.93 10.37
C PRO A 211 8.67 -42.78 11.80
N GLY A 212 7.55 -42.06 11.95
CA GLY A 212 6.86 -41.89 13.23
C GLY A 212 7.29 -40.66 14.04
N GLU A 213 8.20 -39.85 13.51
CA GLU A 213 8.59 -38.57 14.11
C GLU A 213 7.54 -37.48 13.87
N THR A 214 7.47 -36.52 14.79
CA THR A 214 6.53 -35.40 14.75
C THR A 214 7.25 -34.08 14.79
N THR A 215 6.65 -33.04 14.22
CA THR A 215 7.16 -31.68 14.29
C THR A 215 7.31 -31.22 15.74
N GLN A 216 8.52 -30.81 16.11
CA GLN A 216 8.87 -30.25 17.40
C GLN A 216 8.99 -28.74 17.28
N GLU A 217 8.36 -28.00 18.19
CA GLU A 217 8.57 -26.56 18.33
C GLU A 217 9.85 -26.31 19.14
N LEU A 218 10.80 -25.59 18.53
CA LEU A 218 12.11 -25.30 19.11
C LEU A 218 12.20 -23.87 19.66
N ALA A 219 11.47 -22.94 19.07
CA ALA A 219 11.43 -21.55 19.50
C ALA A 219 10.08 -20.90 19.14
N GLY A 220 9.63 -19.98 19.98
CA GLY A 220 8.40 -19.22 19.81
C GLY A 220 8.43 -18.00 20.71
N GLY A 221 8.31 -16.80 20.13
CA GLY A 221 8.37 -15.55 20.89
C GLY A 221 8.81 -14.36 20.06
N ASP A 222 9.11 -13.26 20.72
CA ASP A 222 9.60 -12.05 20.05
C ASP A 222 11.10 -12.16 19.78
N VAL A 223 11.57 -11.50 18.73
CA VAL A 223 12.99 -11.56 18.34
C VAL A 223 13.92 -11.04 19.44
N ASP A 224 13.47 -10.07 20.24
CA ASP A 224 14.24 -9.51 21.36
C ASP A 224 14.59 -10.56 22.45
N ASP A 225 13.77 -11.62 22.58
CA ASP A 225 13.99 -12.70 23.54
C ASP A 225 15.23 -13.55 23.18
N TYR A 226 15.70 -13.48 21.93
CA TYR A 226 16.82 -14.26 21.39
C TYR A 226 18.13 -13.46 21.27
N SER A 227 18.24 -12.34 22.00
CA SER A 227 19.36 -11.38 21.95
C SER A 227 20.74 -11.91 22.39
N ASN A 228 20.84 -13.12 22.94
CA ASN A 228 22.11 -13.78 23.32
C ASN A 228 22.99 -14.21 22.13
N CYS A 229 22.59 -13.89 20.91
CA CYS A 229 23.29 -14.21 19.66
C CYS A 229 24.71 -13.61 19.54
N THR A 230 25.01 -12.53 20.27
CA THR A 230 26.32 -11.84 20.21
C THR A 230 27.50 -12.72 20.64
N THR A 231 27.33 -13.55 21.68
CA THR A 231 28.41 -14.43 22.18
C THR A 231 28.82 -15.47 21.14
N ILE A 232 27.85 -16.03 20.41
CA ILE A 232 28.10 -17.05 19.38
C ILE A 232 28.74 -16.40 18.15
N ILE A 233 28.25 -15.22 17.73
CA ILE A 233 28.81 -14.48 16.61
C ILE A 233 30.24 -14.02 16.89
N ASP A 234 30.53 -13.52 18.08
CA ASP A 234 31.87 -13.01 18.46
C ASP A 234 32.93 -14.12 18.48
N GLY A 235 32.54 -15.38 18.72
CA GLY A 235 33.45 -16.53 18.62
C GLY A 235 33.73 -16.99 17.18
N LEU A 236 33.01 -16.49 16.17
CA LEU A 236 33.29 -16.75 14.76
C LEU A 236 34.40 -15.84 14.22
N ARG A 237 35.03 -16.24 13.11
CA ARG A 237 36.03 -15.39 12.42
C ARG A 237 35.35 -14.17 11.81
N GLU A 238 36.06 -13.03 11.73
CA GLU A 238 35.52 -11.79 11.14
C GLU A 238 34.91 -11.98 9.73
N SER A 239 35.52 -12.82 8.89
CA SER A 239 34.99 -13.13 7.56
C SER A 239 33.63 -13.84 7.60
N GLN A 240 33.39 -14.67 8.62
CA GLN A 240 32.15 -15.41 8.83
C GLN A 240 31.09 -14.47 9.42
N GLN A 241 31.47 -13.64 10.40
CA GLN A 241 30.58 -12.61 10.97
C GLN A 241 30.02 -11.68 9.88
N ASN A 242 30.88 -11.17 8.99
CA ASN A 242 30.49 -10.30 7.88
C ASN A 242 29.62 -10.99 6.80
N ALA A 243 29.60 -12.33 6.77
CA ALA A 243 28.74 -13.08 5.85
C ALA A 243 27.32 -13.24 6.41
N ILE A 244 27.18 -13.29 7.74
CA ILE A 244 25.91 -13.48 8.44
C ILE A 244 25.25 -12.11 8.70
N LYS A 245 26.01 -11.13 9.22
CA LYS A 245 25.55 -9.77 9.47
C LYS A 245 25.70 -8.90 8.24
N LYS A 246 24.60 -8.33 7.75
CA LYS A 246 24.61 -7.48 6.54
C LYS A 246 24.51 -6.00 6.85
N HIS A 247 23.66 -5.61 7.80
CA HIS A 247 23.50 -4.23 8.22
C HIS A 247 23.58 -4.08 9.74
N TYR A 248 23.82 -2.84 10.17
CA TYR A 248 23.96 -2.51 11.58
C TYR A 248 22.64 -2.58 12.36
N TYR A 249 21.51 -2.34 11.68
CA TYR A 249 20.16 -2.31 12.27
C TYR A 249 19.48 -3.68 12.30
N ASP A 250 20.10 -4.72 11.73
CA ASP A 250 19.53 -6.06 11.73
C ASP A 250 19.58 -6.65 13.16
N ALA A 251 18.54 -7.36 13.59
CA ALA A 251 18.49 -8.02 14.89
C ALA A 251 19.14 -9.42 14.83
N CYS A 252 20.01 -9.73 15.78
CA CYS A 252 20.71 -11.01 15.86
C CYS A 252 19.84 -12.03 16.60
N VAL A 253 19.63 -13.19 16.00
CA VAL A 253 18.87 -14.30 16.59
C VAL A 253 19.74 -15.55 16.65
N ALA A 254 19.78 -16.17 17.83
CA ALA A 254 20.40 -17.46 18.03
C ALA A 254 19.41 -18.40 18.74
N ILE A 255 19.12 -19.54 18.10
CA ILE A 255 18.17 -20.54 18.59
C ILE A 255 18.91 -21.84 18.83
N ASN A 256 18.75 -22.40 20.03
CA ASN A 256 19.31 -23.69 20.38
C ASN A 256 18.47 -24.82 19.76
N LEU A 257 19.09 -25.63 18.90
CA LEU A 257 18.49 -26.82 18.29
C LEU A 257 18.71 -28.07 19.16
N GLY A 258 19.51 -27.98 20.21
CA GLY A 258 19.87 -29.06 21.11
C GLY A 258 20.91 -30.00 20.54
N VAL A 259 21.00 -31.20 21.13
CA VAL A 259 21.93 -32.24 20.69
C VAL A 259 21.29 -33.08 19.59
N LEU A 260 21.45 -32.63 18.35
CA LEU A 260 20.88 -33.30 17.18
C LEU A 260 21.58 -34.64 16.89
N GLN A 261 20.80 -35.70 16.70
CA GLN A 261 21.31 -36.99 16.25
C GLN A 261 21.61 -36.98 14.75
N ALA A 262 22.46 -37.89 14.28
CA ALA A 262 22.72 -38.03 12.85
C ALA A 262 21.41 -38.37 12.09
N GLY A 263 21.16 -37.66 11.00
CA GLY A 263 19.91 -37.73 10.24
C GLY A 263 19.60 -36.44 9.49
N ASP A 264 18.51 -36.46 8.73
CA ASP A 264 18.02 -35.34 7.94
C ASP A 264 16.86 -34.65 8.66
N TYR A 265 16.95 -33.33 8.82
CA TYR A 265 15.95 -32.51 9.50
C TYR A 265 15.38 -31.47 8.55
N HIS A 266 14.08 -31.25 8.61
CA HIS A 266 13.39 -30.13 7.97
C HIS A 266 13.07 -29.07 9.03
N LEU A 267 13.61 -27.88 8.85
CA LEU A 267 13.46 -26.74 9.75
C LEU A 267 12.58 -25.68 9.07
N THR A 268 11.52 -25.26 9.74
CA THR A 268 10.60 -24.22 9.25
C THR A 268 10.67 -23.02 10.17
N VAL A 269 11.17 -21.90 9.66
CA VAL A 269 11.19 -20.60 10.33
C VAL A 269 10.00 -19.79 9.83
N THR A 270 9.11 -19.41 10.74
CA THR A 270 8.01 -18.48 10.48
C THR A 270 8.31 -17.17 11.17
N LEU A 271 8.39 -16.08 10.39
CA LEU A 271 8.50 -14.72 10.87
C LEU A 271 7.17 -14.01 10.65
N SER A 272 6.68 -13.31 11.66
CA SER A 272 5.47 -12.50 11.54
C SER A 272 5.63 -11.14 12.20
N GLU A 273 5.02 -10.14 11.60
CA GLU A 273 4.91 -8.79 12.16
C GLU A 273 3.45 -8.37 12.13
N ASP A 274 2.94 -7.94 13.28
CA ASP A 274 1.57 -7.43 13.43
C ASP A 274 1.60 -5.90 13.48
N GLY A 275 1.22 -5.28 12.37
CA GLY A 275 0.93 -3.86 12.31
C GLY A 275 -0.57 -3.61 12.42
N ASP A 276 -1.00 -2.54 13.09
CA ASP A 276 -2.40 -2.14 13.01
C ASP A 276 -2.63 -1.34 11.70
N PRO A 277 -3.30 -1.88 10.65
CA PRO A 277 -4.14 -3.09 10.60
C PRO A 277 -3.67 -4.23 9.65
N TRP A 278 -2.37 -4.33 9.36
CA TRP A 278 -1.79 -5.33 8.47
C TRP A 278 -0.99 -6.39 9.26
N VAL A 279 -1.12 -7.67 8.87
CA VAL A 279 -0.23 -8.72 9.38
C VAL A 279 0.63 -9.21 8.23
N ASN A 280 1.93 -9.10 8.39
CA ASN A 280 2.90 -9.64 7.45
C ASN A 280 3.45 -10.95 7.99
N THR A 281 3.58 -11.95 7.12
CA THR A 281 4.13 -13.26 7.51
C THR A 281 5.03 -13.78 6.41
N ARG A 282 6.14 -14.39 6.81
CA ARG A 282 7.08 -15.07 5.94
C ARG A 282 7.41 -16.44 6.51
N VAL A 283 7.35 -17.45 5.65
CA VAL A 283 7.74 -18.83 5.99
C VAL A 283 8.97 -19.17 5.17
N ILE A 284 9.98 -19.71 5.82
CA ILE A 284 11.22 -20.14 5.19
C ILE A 284 11.54 -21.55 5.67
N GLU A 285 11.73 -22.45 4.72
CA GLU A 285 11.95 -23.89 4.96
C GLU A 285 13.40 -24.24 4.62
N TYR A 286 14.01 -25.09 5.44
CA TYR A 286 15.40 -25.46 5.33
C TYR A 286 15.61 -26.95 5.58
N ASP A 287 16.63 -27.49 4.94
CA ASP A 287 17.09 -28.87 5.12
C ASP A 287 18.42 -28.86 5.88
N LEU A 288 18.52 -29.66 6.94
CA LEU A 288 19.73 -29.83 7.74
C LEU A 288 20.10 -31.30 7.79
N THR A 289 21.23 -31.66 7.19
CA THR A 289 21.79 -33.01 7.28
C THR A 289 22.86 -33.04 8.36
N VAL A 290 22.66 -33.85 9.40
CA VAL A 290 23.63 -34.04 10.48
C VAL A 290 24.41 -35.34 10.24
N VAL A 291 25.74 -35.23 10.17
CA VAL A 291 26.68 -36.34 9.90
C VAL A 291 27.56 -36.63 11.10
#